data_AF-X1UST4-F1
#
_entry.id   AF-X1UST4-F1
#
_cell.length_a   1.000
_cell.length_b   1.000
_cell.length_c   1.000
_cell.angle_alpha   90.00
_cell.angle_beta   90.00
_cell.angle_gamma   90.00
#
_symmetry.space_group_name_H-M   'P 1'
#
loop_
_entity.id
_entity.type
_entity.pdbx_description
1 polymer ?
#
loop_
_entity_poly.entity_id
_entity_poly.type
_entity_poly.pdbx_seq_one_letter_code
_entity_poly.pdbx_strand_id
1 'polypeptide(L)'
;MNELEIQNNLREKININGETTSIYNLKKLKDLGLGDIGILPYSIRVLLENIIRNLDGEVVTKENFIALSKWIPNQKDKKEIPYKPS
;
A
#
# COMPACT_ATOMS: atom_id res chain seq x y z
N MET A 1 -6.75 -9.46 -8.99
CA MET A 1 -6.88 -8.72 -7.73
C MET A 1 -7.42 -7.34 -8.01
N ASN A 2 -8.64 -7.07 -7.56
CA ASN A 2 -9.27 -5.76 -7.48
C ASN A 2 -8.87 -5.06 -6.16
N GLU A 3 -9.34 -3.83 -5.97
CA GLU A 3 -9.02 -2.95 -4.87
C GLU A 3 -9.39 -3.54 -3.51
N LEU A 4 -10.60 -4.08 -3.40
CA LEU A 4 -11.12 -4.68 -2.16
C LEU A 4 -10.32 -5.94 -1.79
N GLU A 5 -9.97 -6.77 -2.76
CA GLU A 5 -9.14 -7.95 -2.56
C GLU A 5 -7.73 -7.57 -2.07
N ILE A 6 -7.12 -6.51 -2.63
CA ILE A 6 -5.81 -6.01 -2.18
C ILE A 6 -5.90 -5.60 -0.70
N GLN A 7 -6.91 -4.80 -0.34
CA GLN A 7 -7.09 -4.35 1.03
C GLN A 7 -7.33 -5.51 2.01
N ASN A 8 -8.19 -6.47 1.66
CA ASN A 8 -8.53 -7.59 2.53
C ASN A 8 -7.33 -8.53 2.76
N ASN A 9 -6.52 -8.79 1.74
CA ASN A 9 -5.34 -9.65 1.86
C ASN A 9 -4.23 -9.01 2.72
N LEU A 10 -4.17 -7.68 2.76
CA LEU A 10 -3.18 -6.93 3.53
C LEU A 10 -3.67 -6.55 4.93
N ARG A 11 -4.99 -6.54 5.17
CA ARG A 11 -5.57 -6.21 6.47
C ARG A 11 -5.23 -7.28 7.50
N GLU A 12 -4.77 -6.85 8.66
CA GLU A 12 -4.42 -7.71 9.78
C GLU A 12 -4.97 -7.12 11.07
N LYS A 13 -5.50 -7.98 11.94
CA LYS A 13 -5.94 -7.58 13.27
C LYS A 13 -4.77 -7.71 14.24
N ILE A 14 -4.56 -6.68 15.04
CA ILE A 14 -3.58 -6.68 16.12
C ILE A 14 -4.30 -6.41 17.44
N ASN A 15 -3.86 -7.08 18.51
CA ASN A 15 -4.32 -6.80 19.86
C ASN A 15 -3.27 -5.94 20.56
N ILE A 16 -3.68 -4.77 21.04
CA ILE A 16 -2.84 -3.85 21.81
C ILE A 16 -3.58 -3.59 23.11
N ASN A 17 -2.99 -3.98 24.24
CA ASN A 17 -3.54 -3.75 25.59
C ASN A 17 -4.99 -4.23 25.78
N GLY A 18 -5.38 -5.32 25.12
CA GLY A 18 -6.75 -5.86 25.19
C GLY A 18 -7.70 -5.29 24.14
N GLU A 19 -7.32 -4.24 23.42
CA GLU A 19 -8.10 -3.68 22.31
C GLU A 19 -7.67 -4.28 20.97
N THR A 20 -8.66 -4.69 20.16
CA THR A 20 -8.38 -5.21 18.82
C THR A 20 -8.57 -4.11 17.79
N THR A 21 -7.50 -3.78 17.06
CA THR A 21 -7.53 -2.84 15.94
C THR A 21 -7.04 -3.51 14.65
N SER A 22 -7.22 -2.86 13.51
CA SER A 22 -6.76 -3.35 12.21
C SER A 22 -5.66 -2.46 11.64
N ILE A 23 -4.66 -3.09 11.02
CA ILE A 23 -3.61 -2.42 10.26
C ILE A 23 -3.52 -3.02 8.84
N TYR A 24 -2.86 -2.32 7.93
CA TYR A 24 -2.44 -2.89 6.65
C TYR A 24 -0.99 -3.34 6.74
N ASN A 25 -0.76 -4.65 6.76
CA ASN A 25 0.57 -5.22 6.89
C ASN A 25 1.28 -5.27 5.53
N LEU A 26 2.09 -4.24 5.26
CA LEU A 26 2.82 -4.13 4.00
C LEU A 26 3.83 -5.27 3.76
N LYS A 27 4.27 -5.99 4.81
CA LYS A 27 5.23 -7.11 4.64
C LYS A 27 4.65 -8.23 3.78
N LYS A 28 3.32 -8.44 3.84
CA LYS A 28 2.60 -9.44 3.05
C LYS A 28 2.65 -9.18 1.54
N LEU A 29 3.02 -7.97 1.10
CA LEU A 29 3.16 -7.67 -0.33
C LEU A 29 4.16 -8.60 -1.03
N LYS A 30 5.22 -9.01 -0.32
CA LYS A 30 6.23 -9.92 -0.87
C LYS A 30 5.66 -11.31 -1.09
N ASP A 31 4.97 -11.85 -0.08
CA ASP A 31 4.36 -13.18 -0.12
C ASP A 31 3.24 -13.27 -1.17
N LEU A 32 2.55 -12.16 -1.43
CA LEU A 32 1.52 -12.04 -2.46
C LEU A 32 2.08 -11.74 -3.87
N GLY A 33 3.40 -11.58 -4.02
CA GLY A 33 4.03 -11.23 -5.29
C GLY A 33 3.68 -9.83 -5.81
N LEU A 34 3.25 -8.93 -4.93
CA LEU A 34 2.76 -7.58 -5.26
C LEU A 34 3.85 -6.50 -5.15
N GLY A 35 4.97 -6.80 -4.51
CA GLY A 35 6.13 -5.91 -4.37
C GLY A 35 7.01 -6.29 -3.17
N ASP A 36 8.24 -5.77 -3.11
CA ASP A 36 9.12 -5.96 -1.96
C ASP A 36 9.31 -4.64 -1.22
N ILE A 37 8.77 -4.54 -0.01
CA ILE A 37 8.89 -3.31 0.79
C ILE A 37 10.32 -3.06 1.30
N GLY A 38 11.16 -4.08 1.33
CA GLY A 38 12.53 -3.99 1.82
C GLY A 38 13.39 -3.06 0.97
N ILE A 39 13.10 -2.96 -0.34
CA ILE A 39 13.80 -2.10 -1.29
C ILE A 39 13.23 -0.68 -1.35
N LEU A 40 12.03 -0.44 -0.80
CA LEU A 40 11.39 0.87 -0.84
C LEU A 40 11.99 1.79 0.23
N PRO A 41 12.32 3.06 -0.08
CA PRO A 41 12.62 4.07 0.92
C PRO A 41 11.45 4.27 1.89
N TYR A 42 11.73 4.67 3.12
CA TYR A 42 10.70 4.85 4.15
C TYR A 42 9.56 5.79 3.74
N SER A 43 9.88 6.90 3.06
CA SER A 43 8.87 7.84 2.55
C SER A 43 7.93 7.18 1.54
N ILE A 44 8.43 6.33 0.65
CA ILE A 44 7.62 5.59 -0.32
C ILE A 44 6.73 4.57 0.38
N ARG A 45 7.21 3.93 1.46
CA ARG A 45 6.38 3.02 2.28
C ARG A 45 5.18 3.74 2.91
N VAL A 46 5.37 4.97 3.38
CA VAL A 46 4.29 5.81 3.93
C VAL A 46 3.25 6.15 2.86
N LEU A 47 3.69 6.55 1.67
CA LEU A 47 2.78 6.81 0.55
C LEU A 47 2.02 5.54 0.14
N LEU A 48 2.71 4.40 0.09
CA LEU A 48 2.10 3.11 -0.25
C LEU A 48 1.02 2.70 0.76
N GLU A 49 1.27 2.88 2.06
CA GLU A 49 0.25 2.66 3.10
C GLU A 49 -0.96 3.56 2.87
N ASN A 50 -0.73 4.86 2.61
CA ASN A 50 -1.80 5.81 2.37
C ASN A 50 -2.68 5.41 1.18
N ILE A 51 -2.06 4.93 0.09
CA ILE A 51 -2.77 4.41 -1.07
C ILE A 51 -3.59 3.16 -0.70
N ILE A 52 -3.00 2.18 -0.04
CA ILE A 52 -3.71 0.94 0.33
C ILE A 52 -4.90 1.24 1.24
N ARG A 53 -4.73 2.12 2.22
CA ARG A 53 -5.80 2.48 3.16
C ARG A 53 -6.96 3.21 2.50
N ASN A 54 -6.70 3.96 1.44
CA ASN A 54 -7.70 4.78 0.75
C ASN A 54 -8.11 4.23 -0.63
N LEU A 55 -7.69 3.01 -0.97
CA LEU A 55 -7.96 2.37 -2.26
C LEU A 55 -9.48 2.24 -2.48
N ASP A 56 -10.02 3.08 -3.35
CA ASP A 56 -11.46 3.24 -3.58
C ASP A 56 -11.86 2.96 -5.05
N GLY A 57 -10.88 2.89 -5.97
CA GLY A 57 -11.11 2.62 -7.38
C GLY A 57 -11.54 3.85 -8.20
N GLU A 58 -11.74 5.00 -7.57
CA GLU A 58 -12.12 6.25 -8.24
C GLU A 58 -11.01 7.30 -8.15
N VAL A 59 -10.65 7.69 -6.93
CA VAL A 59 -9.62 8.70 -6.65
C VAL A 59 -8.28 8.02 -6.42
N VAL A 60 -8.31 6.89 -5.73
CA VAL A 60 -7.13 6.09 -5.40
C VAL A 60 -7.32 4.73 -6.04
N THR A 61 -6.66 4.54 -7.17
CA THR A 61 -6.87 3.38 -8.03
C THR A 61 -5.78 2.32 -7.82
N LYS A 62 -6.05 1.12 -8.31
CA LYS A 62 -5.05 0.05 -8.37
C LYS A 62 -3.79 0.45 -9.13
N GLU A 63 -3.87 1.32 -10.14
CA GLU A 63 -2.70 1.81 -10.87
C GLU A 63 -1.77 2.64 -9.96
N ASN A 64 -2.33 3.44 -9.04
CA ASN A 64 -1.54 4.18 -8.05
C ASN A 64 -0.83 3.20 -7.10
N PHE A 65 -1.53 2.14 -6.67
CA PHE A 65 -0.95 1.09 -5.85
C PHE A 65 0.24 0.41 -6.56
N ILE A 66 0.05 -0.02 -7.81
CA ILE A 66 1.11 -0.68 -8.60
C ILE A 66 2.31 0.26 -8.81
N ALA A 67 2.05 1.54 -9.05
CA ALA A 67 3.10 2.53 -9.26
C ALA A 67 4.04 2.65 -8.06
N LEU A 68 3.51 2.56 -6.84
CA LEU A 68 4.31 2.61 -5.61
C LEU A 68 4.87 1.24 -5.20
N SER A 69 4.11 0.15 -5.38
CA SER A 69 4.54 -1.18 -4.95
C SER A 69 5.73 -1.70 -5.76
N LYS A 70 5.89 -1.22 -7.00
CA LYS A 70 6.99 -1.54 -7.91
C LYS A 70 7.92 -0.35 -8.15
N TRP A 71 7.90 0.64 -7.25
CA TRP A 71 8.72 1.84 -7.41
C TRP A 71 10.22 1.49 -7.45
N ILE A 72 10.93 2.16 -8.35
CA ILE A 72 12.39 2.10 -8.47
C ILE A 72 12.98 3.51 -8.54
N PRO A 73 14.23 3.72 -8.07
CA PRO A 73 14.90 5.01 -8.23
C PRO A 73 15.08 5.35 -9.72
N ASN A 74 15.03 6.65 -10.04
CA ASN A 74 15.24 7.18 -11.40
C ASN A 74 14.29 6.60 -12.47
N GLN A 75 13.08 6.20 -12.09
CA GLN A 75 12.06 5.79 -13.04
C GLN A 75 11.76 6.92 -14.04
N LYS A 76 11.81 6.62 -15.35
CA LYS A 76 11.53 7.60 -16.41
C LYS A 76 10.07 8.03 -16.43
N ASP A 77 9.18 7.10 -16.11
CA ASP A 77 7.74 7.34 -16.05
C ASP A 77 7.37 7.97 -14.71
N LYS A 78 7.20 9.30 -14.73
CA LYS A 78 6.63 10.04 -13.60
C LYS A 78 5.13 9.81 -13.59
N LYS A 79 4.64 9.13 -12.55
CA LYS A 79 3.21 9.02 -12.25
C LYS A 79 2.86 9.94 -11.11
N GLU A 80 1.77 10.69 -11.26
CA GLU A 80 1.18 11.42 -10.14
C GLU A 80 0.54 10.42 -9.17
N ILE A 81 0.72 10.70 -7.88
CA ILE A 81 0.26 9.83 -6.81
C ILE A 81 -0.67 10.67 -5.92
N PRO A 82 -1.94 10.25 -5.74
CA PRO A 82 -2.84 10.92 -4.83
C PRO A 82 -2.33 10.72 -3.40
N TYR A 83 -2.40 11.78 -2.59
CA TYR A 83 -2.06 11.71 -1.18
C TYR A 83 -3.21 12.34 -0.39
N LYS A 84 -3.83 11.55 0.49
CA LYS A 84 -4.87 12.02 1.41
C LYS A 84 -4.20 12.25 2.78
N PRO A 85 -3.96 13.51 3.21
CA PRO A 85 -3.37 13.79 4.51
C PRO A 85 -4.19 13.15 5.64
N SER A 86 -3.50 12.75 6.72
CA SER A 86 -4.10 12.07 7.86
C SER A 86 -4.44 13.04 8.98
#